data_AF-D1CFS8-F1
#
_entry.id   AF-D1CFS8-F1
#
_cell.length_a   1.000
_cell.length_b   1.000
_cell.length_c   1.000
_cell.angle_alpha   90.00
_cell.angle_beta   90.00
_cell.angle_gamma   90.00
#
_symmetry.space_group_name_H-M   'P 1'
#
loop_
_entity.id
_entity.type
_entity.pdbx_description
1 polymer ?
#
loop_
_entity_poly.entity_id
_entity_poly.type
_entity_poly.pdbx_seq_one_letter_code
_entity_poly.pdbx_strand_id
1 'polypeptide(L)'
;MLKGERAISEIVKIHQVFAKTHRAFMHFMVQDETLGRDEVNYLATVTLSHIDDIQTGYKWAMRTEYVPKSELPYILDPSDIIAISKDPDTPSKQILPPDLQKIMAFQHAQVVFAYMPKLPKSIISFPGNKSYVDIKIPRTPLEFRERVNELASAIWSAAVNTPASSWEPEKARRVYGFFETGMWLTRWHLQKMGYYN
;
A
#
# COMPACT_ATOMS: atom_id res chain seq x y z
N MET A 1 -4.07 23.34 -14.47
CA MET A 1 -3.77 22.71 -13.18
C MET A 1 -2.26 22.74 -12.99
N LEU A 2 -1.77 23.50 -12.03
CA LEU A 2 -0.34 23.62 -11.75
C LEU A 2 0.17 22.27 -11.20
N LYS A 3 1.42 21.88 -11.52
CA LYS A 3 2.01 20.59 -11.09
C LYS A 3 1.86 20.33 -9.57
N GLY A 4 1.87 21.39 -8.75
CA GLY A 4 1.67 21.31 -7.30
C GLY A 4 0.25 20.94 -6.86
N GLU A 5 -0.79 21.46 -7.53
CA GLU A 5 -2.20 21.16 -7.18
C GLU A 5 -2.52 19.68 -7.40
N ARG A 6 -1.92 19.09 -8.45
CA ARG A 6 -2.11 17.66 -8.77
C ARG A 6 -1.45 16.78 -7.71
N ALA A 7 -0.23 17.10 -7.28
CA ALA A 7 0.45 16.35 -6.22
C ALA A 7 -0.30 16.41 -4.88
N ILE A 8 -0.81 17.59 -4.50
CA ILE A 8 -1.60 17.75 -3.27
C ILE A 8 -2.88 16.92 -3.32
N SER A 9 -3.60 16.95 -4.46
CA SER A 9 -4.79 16.12 -4.67
C SER A 9 -4.51 14.62 -4.48
N GLU A 10 -3.38 14.13 -5.01
CA GLU A 10 -2.98 12.73 -4.80
C GLU A 10 -2.66 12.43 -3.33
N ILE A 11 -1.99 13.32 -2.60
CA ILE A 11 -1.73 13.13 -1.16
C ILE A 11 -3.05 13.09 -0.37
N VAL A 12 -4.02 13.94 -0.71
CA VAL A 12 -5.35 13.92 -0.08
C VAL A 12 -6.07 12.59 -0.34
N LYS A 13 -6.03 12.06 -1.58
CA LYS A 13 -6.60 10.75 -1.90
C LYS A 13 -5.93 9.64 -1.09
N ILE A 14 -4.60 9.62 -1.04
CA ILE A 14 -3.85 8.63 -0.25
C ILE A 14 -4.23 8.74 1.23
N HIS A 15 -4.31 9.95 1.79
CA HIS A 15 -4.75 10.15 3.16
C HIS A 15 -6.14 9.55 3.41
N GLN A 16 -7.09 9.79 2.51
CA GLN A 16 -8.45 9.27 2.63
C GLN A 16 -8.50 7.74 2.61
N VAL A 17 -7.73 7.11 1.72
CA VAL A 17 -7.59 5.64 1.67
C VAL A 17 -7.08 5.14 3.01
N PHE A 18 -5.92 5.65 3.46
CA PHE A 18 -5.30 5.16 4.68
C PHE A 18 -6.15 5.40 5.93
N ALA A 19 -6.77 6.58 6.06
CA ALA A 19 -7.61 6.90 7.22
C ALA A 19 -8.88 6.04 7.29
N LYS A 20 -9.55 5.80 6.14
CA LYS A 20 -10.74 4.95 6.10
C LYS A 20 -10.40 3.48 6.31
N THR A 21 -9.33 2.99 5.69
CA THR A 21 -8.85 1.61 5.89
C THR A 21 -8.40 1.38 7.33
N HIS A 22 -7.67 2.31 7.94
CA HIS A 22 -7.27 2.22 9.35
C HIS A 22 -8.48 2.15 10.28
N ARG A 23 -9.51 2.98 10.04
CA ARG A 23 -10.77 2.92 10.80
C ARG A 23 -11.48 1.57 10.66
N ALA A 24 -11.61 1.07 9.43
CA ALA A 24 -12.20 -0.25 9.19
C ALA A 24 -11.42 -1.34 9.93
N PHE A 25 -10.07 -1.33 9.87
CA PHE A 25 -9.27 -2.29 10.61
C PHE A 25 -9.33 -2.11 12.13
N MET A 26 -9.55 -0.89 12.62
CA MET A 26 -9.80 -0.68 14.06
C MET A 26 -11.11 -1.35 14.49
N HIS A 27 -12.20 -1.18 13.74
CA HIS A 27 -13.45 -1.90 14.03
C HIS A 27 -13.26 -3.42 13.92
N PHE A 28 -12.65 -3.88 12.84
CA PHE A 28 -12.46 -5.29 12.54
C PHE A 28 -11.53 -6.02 13.52
N MET A 29 -10.40 -5.42 13.91
CA MET A 29 -9.41 -6.10 14.76
C MET A 29 -9.60 -5.85 16.25
N VAL A 30 -10.31 -4.79 16.64
CA VAL A 30 -10.42 -4.37 18.05
C VAL A 30 -11.85 -4.51 18.58
N GLN A 31 -12.88 -4.36 17.75
CA GLN A 31 -14.25 -4.22 18.22
C GLN A 31 -15.14 -5.42 17.92
N ASP A 32 -15.37 -5.74 16.64
CA ASP A 32 -16.53 -6.55 16.24
C ASP A 32 -16.18 -7.80 15.42
N GLU A 33 -14.88 -8.05 15.14
CA GLU A 33 -14.32 -9.11 14.29
C GLU A 33 -14.97 -9.28 12.90
N THR A 34 -15.89 -8.38 12.55
CA THR A 34 -16.71 -8.38 11.35
C THR A 34 -16.85 -6.95 10.85
N LEU A 35 -16.89 -6.80 9.53
CA LEU A 35 -17.05 -5.51 8.88
C LEU A 35 -18.47 -5.36 8.34
N GLY A 36 -18.98 -4.14 8.44
CA GLY A 36 -20.22 -3.76 7.78
C GLY A 36 -20.07 -3.82 6.25
N ARG A 37 -21.20 -3.93 5.53
CA ARG A 37 -21.22 -4.03 4.07
C ARG A 37 -20.47 -2.89 3.37
N ASP A 38 -20.59 -1.67 3.87
CA ASP A 38 -19.94 -0.49 3.29
C ASP A 38 -18.42 -0.53 3.47
N GLU A 39 -17.94 -1.02 4.61
CA GLU A 39 -16.51 -1.18 4.89
C GLU A 39 -15.91 -2.29 4.02
N VAL A 40 -16.61 -3.44 3.92
CA VAL A 40 -16.26 -4.52 2.99
C VAL A 40 -16.14 -4.00 1.56
N ASN A 41 -17.15 -3.28 1.08
CA ASN A 41 -17.13 -2.69 -0.27
C ASN A 41 -15.97 -1.71 -0.45
N TYR A 42 -15.69 -0.88 0.56
CA TYR A 42 -14.59 0.09 0.52
C TYR A 42 -13.23 -0.60 0.46
N LEU A 43 -13.01 -1.65 1.27
CA LEU A 43 -11.80 -2.45 1.22
C LEU A 43 -11.62 -3.11 -0.16
N ALA A 44 -12.68 -3.76 -0.66
CA ALA A 44 -12.64 -4.51 -1.92
C ALA A 44 -12.43 -3.62 -3.15
N THR A 45 -12.99 -2.41 -3.17
CA THR A 45 -13.00 -1.56 -4.38
C THR A 45 -11.99 -0.43 -4.34
N VAL A 46 -11.81 0.22 -3.19
CA VAL A 46 -10.95 1.40 -3.06
C VAL A 46 -9.59 1.03 -2.50
N THR A 47 -9.56 0.24 -1.41
CA THR A 47 -8.29 -0.09 -0.76
C THR A 47 -7.47 -1.05 -1.62
N LEU A 48 -8.07 -2.13 -2.14
CA LEU A 48 -7.37 -3.04 -3.05
C LEU A 48 -6.90 -2.33 -4.33
N SER A 49 -7.73 -1.46 -4.92
CA SER A 49 -7.30 -0.67 -6.09
C SER A 49 -6.07 0.19 -5.79
N HIS A 50 -5.96 0.76 -4.59
CA HIS A 50 -4.75 1.47 -4.19
C HIS A 50 -3.54 0.55 -4.03
N ILE A 51 -3.73 -0.67 -3.52
CA ILE A 51 -2.64 -1.68 -3.46
C ILE A 51 -2.19 -2.07 -4.87
N ASP A 52 -3.11 -2.20 -5.82
CA ASP A 52 -2.79 -2.46 -7.23
C ASP A 52 -2.00 -1.30 -7.85
N ASP A 53 -2.34 -0.05 -7.49
CA ASP A 53 -1.56 1.12 -7.90
C ASP A 53 -0.12 1.09 -7.33
N ILE A 54 0.06 0.66 -6.07
CA ILE A 54 1.40 0.45 -5.47
C ILE A 54 2.18 -0.59 -6.27
N GLN A 55 1.56 -1.74 -6.55
CA GLN A 55 2.20 -2.83 -7.30
C GLN A 55 2.57 -2.39 -8.73
N THR A 56 1.68 -1.65 -9.39
CA THR A 56 1.91 -1.16 -10.75
C THR A 56 3.04 -0.11 -10.77
N GLY A 57 3.02 0.83 -9.82
CA GLY A 57 4.09 1.82 -9.67
C GLY A 57 5.44 1.18 -9.38
N TYR A 58 5.46 0.16 -8.52
CA TYR A 58 6.65 -0.67 -8.26
C TYR A 58 7.16 -1.33 -9.56
N LYS A 59 6.30 -2.04 -10.30
CA LYS A 59 6.66 -2.67 -11.58
C LYS A 59 7.28 -1.66 -12.56
N TRP A 60 6.74 -0.44 -12.62
CA TRP A 60 7.29 0.61 -13.48
C TRP A 60 8.66 1.12 -13.01
N ALA A 61 8.82 1.38 -11.71
CA ALA A 61 10.10 1.82 -11.15
C ALA A 61 11.21 0.78 -11.39
N MET A 62 10.92 -0.50 -11.13
CA MET A 62 11.90 -1.58 -11.31
C MET A 62 12.37 -1.77 -12.76
N ARG A 63 11.58 -1.34 -13.76
CA ARG A 63 12.01 -1.35 -15.17
C ARG A 63 13.08 -0.30 -15.49
N THR A 64 13.25 0.68 -14.61
CA THR A 64 14.20 1.79 -14.80
C THR A 64 15.46 1.68 -13.94
N GLU A 65 15.47 0.75 -12.98
CA GLU A 65 16.59 0.55 -12.07
C GLU A 65 17.47 -0.64 -12.46
N TYR A 66 18.73 -0.61 -12.03
CA TYR A 66 19.60 -1.77 -12.13
C TYR A 66 19.18 -2.80 -11.07
N VAL A 67 18.65 -3.94 -11.52
CA VAL A 67 18.21 -5.02 -10.64
C VAL A 67 19.15 -6.21 -10.77
N PRO A 68 19.65 -6.77 -9.64
CA PRO A 68 20.37 -8.04 -9.67
C PRO A 68 19.59 -9.13 -10.41
N LYS A 69 20.30 -9.95 -11.19
CA LYS A 69 19.69 -11.03 -11.99
C LYS A 69 18.83 -12.00 -11.15
N SER A 70 19.22 -12.23 -9.89
CA SER A 70 18.48 -13.07 -8.94
C SER A 70 17.09 -12.55 -8.58
N GLU A 71 16.85 -11.25 -8.72
CA GLU A 71 15.60 -10.58 -8.38
C GLU A 71 14.65 -10.46 -9.59
N LEU A 72 15.17 -10.63 -10.82
CA LEU A 72 14.38 -10.50 -12.06
C LEU A 72 13.12 -11.37 -12.11
N PRO A 73 13.11 -12.65 -11.67
CA PRO A 73 11.90 -13.48 -11.66
C PRO A 73 10.77 -12.90 -10.80
N TYR A 74 11.09 -12.03 -9.85
CA TYR A 74 10.11 -11.41 -8.96
C TYR A 74 9.61 -10.05 -9.46
N ILE A 75 10.23 -9.50 -10.49
CA ILE A 75 9.78 -8.28 -11.18
C ILE A 75 8.96 -8.64 -12.41
N LEU A 76 9.36 -9.69 -13.11
CA LEU A 76 8.66 -10.19 -14.28
C LEU A 76 7.48 -11.05 -13.82
N ASP A 77 6.28 -10.57 -14.06
CA ASP A 77 5.08 -11.39 -13.93
C ASP A 77 4.97 -12.29 -15.16
N PRO A 78 4.85 -13.62 -15.02
CA PRO A 78 4.63 -14.51 -16.16
C PRO A 78 3.43 -14.09 -17.02
N SER A 79 2.41 -13.48 -16.41
CA SER A 79 1.26 -12.94 -17.14
C SER A 79 1.63 -11.74 -18.02
N ASP A 80 2.58 -10.91 -17.59
CA ASP A 80 3.11 -9.79 -18.39
C ASP A 80 3.91 -10.32 -19.60
N ILE A 81 4.62 -11.44 -19.45
CA ILE A 81 5.37 -12.09 -20.54
C ILE A 81 4.42 -12.69 -21.59
N ILE A 82 3.32 -13.32 -21.15
CA ILE A 82 2.29 -13.90 -22.03
C ILE A 82 1.54 -12.79 -22.79
N ALA A 83 1.35 -11.62 -22.18
CA ALA A 83 0.72 -10.48 -22.86
C ALA A 83 1.61 -9.94 -24.00
N ILE A 84 2.93 -9.91 -23.82
CA ILE A 84 3.91 -9.49 -24.84
C ILE A 84 3.99 -10.53 -25.98
N SER A 85 3.82 -11.82 -25.69
CA SER A 85 3.96 -12.88 -26.70
C SER A 85 2.78 -12.99 -27.67
N LYS A 86 1.66 -12.28 -27.43
CA LYS A 86 0.46 -12.36 -28.28
C LYS A 86 0.53 -11.49 -29.54
N ASP A 87 1.48 -10.54 -29.60
CA ASP A 87 1.74 -9.74 -30.81
C ASP A 87 3.19 -9.23 -30.81
N PRO A 88 4.16 -10.03 -31.29
CA PRO A 88 5.58 -9.66 -31.31
C PRO A 88 5.92 -8.54 -32.32
N ASP A 89 5.02 -8.23 -33.26
CA ASP A 89 5.26 -7.29 -34.37
C ASP A 89 4.59 -5.93 -34.18
N THR A 90 3.78 -5.75 -33.13
CA THR A 90 3.30 -4.42 -32.74
C THR A 90 4.14 -3.88 -31.58
N PRO A 91 5.29 -3.22 -31.84
CA PRO A 91 5.89 -2.39 -30.81
C PRO A 91 4.82 -1.39 -30.40
N SER A 92 4.50 -1.28 -29.11
CA SER A 92 3.66 -0.20 -28.62
C SER A 92 4.38 1.11 -28.93
N LYS A 93 4.11 1.71 -30.09
CA LYS A 93 4.76 2.96 -30.54
C LYS A 93 4.36 4.16 -29.69
N GLN A 94 3.41 3.97 -28.76
CA GLN A 94 3.07 4.96 -27.75
C GLN A 94 3.90 4.75 -26.49
N ILE A 95 4.84 5.67 -26.26
CA ILE A 95 5.37 5.93 -24.93
C ILE A 95 4.22 6.57 -24.14
N LEU A 96 3.50 5.77 -23.36
CA LEU A 96 2.51 6.30 -22.44
C LEU A 96 3.27 7.00 -21.29
N PRO A 97 2.96 8.27 -20.98
CA PRO A 97 3.54 8.91 -19.83
C PRO A 97 3.15 8.13 -18.57
N PRO A 98 4.06 7.93 -17.62
CA PRO A 98 3.73 7.18 -16.42
C PRO A 98 2.67 7.95 -15.63
N ASP A 99 1.64 7.22 -15.20
CA ASP A 99 0.57 7.74 -14.36
C ASP A 99 1.12 8.15 -12.98
N LEU A 100 1.02 9.45 -12.67
CA LEU A 100 1.48 10.04 -11.43
C LEU A 100 0.90 9.34 -10.19
N GLN A 101 -0.36 8.89 -10.26
CA GLN A 101 -1.03 8.23 -9.13
C GLN A 101 -0.30 6.95 -8.71
N LYS A 102 0.09 6.13 -9.69
CA LYS A 102 0.79 4.85 -9.46
C LYS A 102 2.20 5.07 -8.93
N ILE A 103 2.93 6.04 -9.49
CA ILE A 103 4.26 6.41 -8.97
C ILE A 103 4.15 6.91 -7.53
N MET A 104 3.22 7.82 -7.25
CA MET A 104 3.02 8.39 -5.91
C MET A 104 2.59 7.33 -4.90
N ALA A 105 1.70 6.40 -5.29
CA ALA A 105 1.29 5.29 -4.43
C ALA A 105 2.48 4.41 -4.04
N PHE A 106 3.31 4.02 -5.02
CA PHE A 106 4.54 3.25 -4.77
C PHE A 106 5.52 3.99 -3.85
N GLN A 107 5.86 5.24 -4.17
CA GLN A 107 6.79 6.05 -3.38
C GLN A 107 6.27 6.25 -1.95
N HIS A 108 4.97 6.49 -1.80
CA HIS A 108 4.34 6.58 -0.50
C HIS A 108 4.49 5.28 0.30
N ALA A 109 4.22 4.13 -0.31
CA ALA A 109 4.38 2.83 0.35
C ALA A 109 5.82 2.58 0.83
N GLN A 110 6.83 2.95 0.04
CA GLN A 110 8.23 2.87 0.45
C GLN A 110 8.50 3.73 1.70
N VAL A 111 8.03 4.98 1.72
CA VAL A 111 8.18 5.87 2.88
C VAL A 111 7.46 5.32 4.10
N VAL A 112 6.24 4.80 3.94
CA VAL A 112 5.46 4.18 5.02
C VAL A 112 6.24 3.01 5.63
N PHE A 113 6.72 2.06 4.81
CA PHE A 113 7.49 0.93 5.32
C PHE A 113 8.77 1.36 6.03
N ALA A 114 9.47 2.36 5.50
CA ALA A 114 10.70 2.86 6.10
C ALA A 114 10.47 3.62 7.43
N TYR A 115 9.30 4.27 7.57
CA TYR A 115 8.97 5.07 8.74
C TYR A 115 8.24 4.30 9.83
N MET A 116 7.56 3.21 9.50
CA MET A 116 6.77 2.41 10.44
C MET A 116 7.54 2.02 11.72
N PRO A 117 8.81 1.55 11.66
CA PRO A 117 9.58 1.25 12.87
C PRO A 117 9.93 2.48 13.74
N LYS A 118 9.78 3.68 13.20
CA LYS A 118 10.09 4.96 13.86
C LYS A 118 8.83 5.66 14.40
N LEU A 119 7.65 5.05 14.24
CA LEU A 119 6.41 5.66 14.70
C LEU A 119 6.42 5.79 16.23
N PRO A 120 6.14 6.98 16.80
CA PRO A 120 6.14 7.16 18.25
C PRO A 120 5.10 6.28 18.95
N LYS A 121 5.47 5.66 20.08
CA LYS A 121 4.57 4.77 20.84
C LYS A 121 3.26 5.43 21.26
N SER A 122 3.25 6.76 21.46
CA SER A 122 2.06 7.53 21.80
C SER A 122 1.02 7.61 20.66
N ILE A 123 1.42 7.28 19.43
CA ILE A 123 0.57 7.33 18.24
C ILE A 123 0.03 5.94 17.89
N ILE A 124 0.73 4.88 18.31
CA ILE A 124 0.37 3.49 18.00
C ILE A 124 -0.92 3.09 18.74
N SER A 125 -1.98 2.82 17.99
CA SER A 125 -3.28 2.37 18.50
C SER A 125 -3.52 0.86 18.34
N PHE A 126 -2.56 0.10 17.80
CA PHE A 126 -2.67 -1.36 17.75
C PHE A 126 -2.89 -1.97 19.16
N PRO A 127 -3.86 -2.88 19.35
CA PRO A 127 -4.26 -3.36 20.68
C PRO A 127 -3.21 -4.23 21.38
N GLY A 128 -2.34 -4.90 20.63
CA GLY A 128 -1.29 -5.78 21.16
C GLY A 128 0.01 -5.05 21.51
N ASN A 129 1.13 -5.56 21.00
CA ASN A 129 2.44 -4.93 21.18
C ASN A 129 2.46 -3.51 20.55
N LYS A 130 2.47 -2.47 21.39
CA LYS A 130 2.49 -1.06 20.99
C LYS A 130 3.88 -0.59 20.58
N SER A 131 4.43 -1.25 19.59
CA SER A 131 5.72 -0.95 18.98
C SER A 131 5.72 -1.54 17.58
N TYR A 132 6.43 -0.88 16.66
CA TYR A 132 6.72 -1.42 15.33
C TYR A 132 8.24 -1.49 15.07
N VAL A 133 9.06 -1.18 16.06
CA VAL A 133 10.53 -1.08 15.96
C VAL A 133 11.17 -2.36 15.40
N ASP A 134 10.58 -3.50 15.71
CA ASP A 134 11.03 -4.83 15.33
C ASP A 134 10.50 -5.28 13.94
N ILE A 135 9.57 -4.53 13.33
CA ILE A 135 9.11 -4.83 11.98
C ILE A 135 10.21 -4.49 10.98
N LYS A 136 10.67 -5.50 10.25
CA LYS A 136 11.72 -5.34 9.23
C LYS A 136 11.25 -4.46 8.08
N ILE A 137 12.07 -3.48 7.74
CA ILE A 137 11.92 -2.66 6.53
C ILE A 137 12.28 -3.53 5.33
N PRO A 138 11.45 -3.62 4.27
CA PRO A 138 11.82 -4.29 3.03
C PRO A 138 12.95 -3.51 2.35
N ARG A 139 14.07 -4.19 2.08
CA ARG A 139 15.29 -3.61 1.48
C ARG A 139 15.56 -4.13 0.08
N THR A 140 14.98 -5.27 -0.30
CA THR A 140 15.08 -5.80 -1.65
C THR A 140 13.76 -5.68 -2.41
N PRO A 141 13.80 -5.72 -3.75
CA PRO A 141 12.60 -5.76 -4.58
C PRO A 141 11.65 -6.92 -4.19
N LEU A 142 12.19 -8.12 -3.98
CA LEU A 142 11.40 -9.26 -3.49
C LEU A 142 10.73 -8.98 -2.13
N GLU A 143 11.49 -8.52 -1.13
CA GLU A 143 10.94 -8.23 0.19
C GLU A 143 9.82 -7.18 0.13
N PHE A 144 9.97 -6.16 -0.73
CA PHE A 144 8.93 -5.16 -0.95
C PHE A 144 7.68 -5.79 -1.56
N ARG A 145 7.83 -6.59 -2.63
CA ARG A 145 6.72 -7.30 -3.27
C ARG A 145 5.99 -8.22 -2.29
N GLU A 146 6.72 -8.96 -1.45
CA GLU A 146 6.13 -9.81 -0.42
C GLU A 146 5.29 -9.01 0.58
N ARG A 147 5.79 -7.85 1.02
CA ARG A 147 5.05 -6.96 1.92
C ARG A 147 3.78 -6.42 1.28
N VAL A 148 3.83 -6.02 0.00
CA VAL A 148 2.63 -5.54 -0.70
C VAL A 148 1.62 -6.67 -0.94
N ASN A 149 2.08 -7.89 -1.24
CA ASN A 149 1.20 -9.06 -1.36
C ASN A 149 0.57 -9.44 -0.02
N GLU A 150 1.30 -9.31 1.08
CA GLU A 150 0.77 -9.50 2.44
C GLU A 150 -0.38 -8.52 2.72
N LEU A 151 -0.23 -7.24 2.34
CA LEU A 151 -1.29 -6.23 2.44
C LEU A 151 -2.51 -6.63 1.60
N ALA A 152 -2.32 -6.94 0.32
CA ALA A 152 -3.41 -7.34 -0.59
C ALA A 152 -4.19 -8.54 -0.04
N SER A 153 -3.47 -9.59 0.38
CA SER A 153 -4.06 -10.80 0.98
C SER A 153 -4.86 -10.48 2.23
N ALA A 154 -4.33 -9.65 3.13
CA ALA A 154 -5.02 -9.25 4.35
C ALA A 154 -6.30 -8.45 4.05
N ILE A 155 -6.23 -7.47 3.15
CA ILE A 155 -7.40 -6.67 2.76
C ILE A 155 -8.47 -7.57 2.12
N TRP A 156 -8.07 -8.50 1.24
CA TRP A 156 -9.00 -9.46 0.66
C TRP A 156 -9.66 -10.32 1.73
N SER A 157 -8.88 -10.90 2.66
CA SER A 157 -9.40 -11.69 3.78
C SER A 157 -10.41 -10.91 4.63
N ALA A 158 -10.12 -9.64 4.92
CA ALA A 158 -11.05 -8.77 5.67
C ALA A 158 -12.30 -8.44 4.83
N ALA A 159 -12.16 -8.18 3.54
CA ALA A 159 -13.29 -7.91 2.64
C ALA A 159 -14.23 -9.12 2.50
N VAL A 160 -13.73 -10.34 2.60
CA VAL A 160 -14.58 -11.55 2.66
C VAL A 160 -14.98 -11.93 4.10
N ASN A 161 -14.80 -11.02 5.07
CA ASN A 161 -15.13 -11.21 6.49
C ASN A 161 -14.52 -12.48 7.11
N THR A 162 -13.31 -12.85 6.71
CA THR A 162 -12.53 -13.89 7.41
C THR A 162 -12.08 -13.33 8.76
N PRO A 163 -12.50 -13.86 9.93
CA PRO A 163 -12.31 -13.22 11.23
C PRO A 163 -10.86 -12.81 11.54
N ALA A 164 -10.67 -11.65 12.17
CA ALA A 164 -9.34 -11.14 12.53
C ALA A 164 -8.56 -12.12 13.43
N SER A 165 -9.26 -12.84 14.31
CA SER A 165 -8.72 -13.87 15.19
C SER A 165 -8.09 -15.06 14.46
N SER A 166 -8.42 -15.27 13.18
CA SER A 166 -7.82 -16.31 12.34
C SER A 166 -6.48 -15.90 11.72
N TRP A 167 -6.10 -14.61 11.84
CA TRP A 167 -4.87 -14.11 11.26
C TRP A 167 -3.69 -14.39 12.18
N GLU A 168 -2.53 -14.61 11.58
CA GLU A 168 -1.26 -14.64 12.30
C GLU A 168 -1.05 -13.26 13.00
N PRO A 169 -0.82 -13.20 14.32
CA PRO A 169 -0.80 -11.94 15.07
C PRO A 169 0.21 -10.91 14.53
N GLU A 170 1.39 -11.36 14.10
CA GLU A 170 2.40 -10.46 13.54
C GLU A 170 1.99 -9.93 12.16
N LYS A 171 1.34 -10.74 11.31
CA LYS A 171 0.74 -10.27 10.05
C LYS A 171 -0.31 -9.19 10.32
N ALA A 172 -1.22 -9.41 11.26
CA ALA A 172 -2.22 -8.42 11.63
C ALA A 172 -1.57 -7.10 12.08
N ARG A 173 -0.54 -7.19 12.94
CA ARG A 173 0.24 -6.03 13.41
C ARG A 173 0.93 -5.27 12.27
N ARG A 174 1.56 -5.97 11.32
CA ARG A 174 2.23 -5.35 10.16
C ARG A 174 1.25 -4.63 9.25
N VAL A 175 0.12 -5.26 8.92
CA VAL A 175 -0.90 -4.65 8.05
C VAL A 175 -1.53 -3.44 8.73
N TYR A 176 -1.90 -3.56 10.01
CA TYR A 176 -2.43 -2.44 10.77
C TYR A 176 -1.41 -1.28 10.85
N GLY A 177 -0.16 -1.59 11.19
CA GLY A 177 0.92 -0.61 11.30
C GLY A 177 1.21 0.12 9.99
N PHE A 178 1.07 -0.54 8.85
CA PHE A 178 1.19 0.10 7.54
C PHE A 178 0.13 1.21 7.34
N PHE A 179 -1.15 0.89 7.58
CA PHE A 179 -2.22 1.86 7.41
C PHE A 179 -2.20 2.97 8.46
N GLU A 180 -1.83 2.64 9.70
CA GLU A 180 -1.66 3.63 10.77
C GLU A 180 -0.53 4.62 10.45
N THR A 181 0.63 4.10 10.04
CA THR A 181 1.80 4.92 9.72
C THR A 181 1.52 5.83 8.53
N GLY A 182 0.91 5.31 7.45
CA GLY A 182 0.61 6.14 6.28
C GLY A 182 -0.50 7.17 6.53
N MET A 183 -1.52 6.83 7.34
CA MET A 183 -2.51 7.81 7.80
C MET A 183 -1.82 8.95 8.57
N TRP A 184 -0.92 8.61 9.50
CA TRP A 184 -0.19 9.60 10.28
C TRP A 184 0.71 10.49 9.43
N LEU A 185 1.52 9.90 8.54
CA LEU A 185 2.45 10.63 7.66
C LEU A 185 1.72 11.60 6.72
N THR A 186 0.64 11.13 6.09
CA THR A 186 -0.14 11.96 5.17
C THR A 186 -0.86 13.08 5.90
N ARG A 187 -1.43 12.81 7.09
CA ARG A 187 -2.02 13.84 7.95
C ARG A 187 -0.98 14.90 8.33
N TRP A 188 0.20 14.47 8.78
CA TRP A 188 1.28 15.37 9.16
C TRP A 188 1.73 16.26 7.98
N HIS A 189 1.88 15.69 6.77
CA HIS A 189 2.20 16.45 5.56
C HIS A 189 1.09 17.46 5.21
N LEU A 190 -0.17 17.05 5.23
CA LEU A 190 -1.30 17.95 4.91
C LEU A 190 -1.43 19.08 5.93
N GLN A 191 -1.21 18.82 7.23
CA GLN A 191 -1.16 19.85 8.27
C GLN A 191 -0.02 20.84 8.02
N LYS A 192 1.19 20.35 7.68
CA LYS A 192 2.33 21.21 7.35
C LYS A 192 2.08 22.09 6.12
N MET A 193 1.23 21.65 5.20
CA MET A 193 0.84 22.40 4.01
C MET A 193 -0.42 23.27 4.20
N GLY A 194 -1.08 23.23 5.37
CA GLY A 194 -2.28 24.01 5.67
C GLY A 194 -3.59 23.45 5.09
N TYR A 195 -3.62 22.17 4.70
CA TYR A 195 -4.79 21.49 4.10
C TYR A 195 -5.55 20.60 5.09
N TYR A 196 -5.14 20.58 6.36
CA TYR A 196 -5.76 19.76 7.40
C TYR A 196 -5.61 20.47 8.74
N ASN A 197 -6.71 20.59 9.49
CA ASN A 197 -6.71 21.09 10.87
C ASN A 197 -6.76 19.89 11.83
#